data_AF-A0A7S0J109-F1
#
_entry.id   AF-A0A7S0J109-F1
#
_cell.length_a   1.000
_cell.length_b   1.000
_cell.length_c   1.000
_cell.angle_alpha   90.00
_cell.angle_beta   90.00
_cell.angle_gamma   90.00
#
_symmetry.space_group_name_H-M   'P 1'
#
loop_
_entity.id
_entity.type
_entity.pdbx_description
1 polymer ?
#
loop_
_entity_poly.entity_id
_entity_poly.type
_entity_poly.pdbx_seq_one_letter_code
_entity_poly.pdbx_strand_id
1 'polypeptide(L)'
;EQQLVQDPLLARVIQRVYLLDARFGTLAEAVAELGRRLCAAADASPTPPPAVRVTAFPRSLEGRVAEALAARGANLKRSGHTAIASVAYVYGAFCVGVATREECCFSLWGEKANTRGEKGAGGDSEDAVGGASACEGSRGTGRSDDAAGEAAETGVEGLHLGAETRDGDETESAADGAARRRADGGSAAADESPVCRAAHKIREVAARELLRPLGASSTAIDVGAAPGGWTSYLADAGCAEVIAIDPGELRLGQVPRPAVKHMRMKLQDALPMLRARPNLAADLYCCDMNAEPSMVVSLLLEAVPLLKPGAQLLLTFKNVFPKKAAWDAARDAQLARLRAMADGVT
;
A
#
# COMPACT_ATOMS: atom_id res chain seq x y z
N GLU A 1 -4.88 -17.47 18.93
CA GLU A 1 -5.49 -16.18 19.36
C GLU A 1 -4.96 -15.69 20.70
N GLN A 2 -4.92 -16.51 21.77
CA GLN A 2 -4.52 -16.05 23.11
C GLN A 2 -3.10 -15.46 23.22
N GLN A 3 -2.10 -15.98 22.49
CA GLN A 3 -0.74 -15.42 22.48
C GLN A 3 -0.63 -14.07 21.75
N LEU A 4 -1.44 -13.84 20.70
CA LEU A 4 -1.41 -12.58 19.93
C LEU A 4 -2.02 -11.41 20.72
N VAL A 5 -3.07 -11.66 21.50
CA VAL A 5 -3.80 -10.65 22.31
C VAL A 5 -2.92 -9.98 23.39
N GLN A 6 -1.81 -10.62 23.76
CA GLN A 6 -0.86 -10.15 24.77
C GLN A 6 0.40 -9.48 24.17
N ASP A 7 0.52 -9.44 22.83
CA ASP A 7 1.65 -8.80 22.16
C ASP A 7 1.51 -7.26 22.20
N PRO A 8 2.49 -6.52 22.72
CA PRO A 8 2.40 -5.07 22.82
C PRO A 8 2.37 -4.29 21.51
N LEU A 9 3.02 -4.81 20.48
CA LEU A 9 3.00 -4.22 19.15
C LEU A 9 1.65 -4.48 18.50
N LEU A 10 1.09 -5.68 18.67
CA LEU A 10 -0.25 -5.98 18.16
C LEU A 10 -1.32 -5.13 18.84
N ALA A 11 -1.23 -4.93 20.15
CA ALA A 11 -2.20 -4.12 20.88
C ALA A 11 -2.20 -2.65 20.43
N ARG A 12 -1.01 -2.05 20.23
CA ARG A 12 -0.89 -0.69 19.65
C ARG A 12 -1.47 -0.62 18.24
N VAL A 13 -1.22 -1.65 17.43
CA VAL A 13 -1.79 -1.77 16.08
C VAL A 13 -3.31 -1.84 16.13
N ILE A 14 -3.87 -2.68 17.00
CA ILE A 14 -5.31 -2.86 17.14
C ILE A 14 -5.95 -1.57 17.62
N GLN A 15 -5.37 -0.89 18.61
CA GLN A 15 -5.88 0.39 19.09
C GLN A 15 -5.95 1.45 17.98
N ARG A 16 -4.95 1.49 17.09
CA ARG A 16 -4.94 2.42 15.95
C ARG A 16 -5.92 2.02 14.84
N VAL A 17 -6.02 0.74 14.49
CA VAL A 17 -6.92 0.25 13.43
C VAL A 17 -8.39 0.41 13.83
N TYR A 18 -8.69 0.15 15.10
CA TYR A 18 -10.04 0.20 15.63
C TYR A 18 -10.38 1.55 16.29
N LEU A 19 -9.45 2.51 16.30
CA LEU A 19 -9.64 3.86 16.87
C LEU A 19 -10.15 3.81 18.32
N LEU A 20 -9.48 3.00 19.15
CA LEU A 20 -9.90 2.70 20.50
C LEU A 20 -9.33 3.73 21.48
N ASP A 21 -10.18 4.32 22.30
CA ASP A 21 -9.81 5.41 23.22
C ASP A 21 -10.23 5.16 24.69
N ALA A 22 -11.02 4.12 24.96
CA ALA A 22 -11.48 3.76 26.31
C ALA A 22 -11.35 2.25 26.56
N ARG A 23 -11.19 1.86 27.84
CA ARG A 23 -10.90 0.48 28.27
C ARG A 23 -11.82 0.04 29.40
N PHE A 24 -12.28 -1.21 29.32
CA PHE A 24 -13.26 -1.82 30.22
C PHE A 24 -12.87 -3.24 30.60
N GLY A 25 -13.25 -3.66 31.82
CA GLY A 25 -12.97 -5.01 32.31
C GLY A 25 -13.88 -6.07 31.69
N THR A 26 -15.09 -5.67 31.30
CA THR A 26 -16.11 -6.58 30.76
C THR A 26 -16.68 -6.12 29.42
N LEU A 27 -17.19 -7.07 28.65
CA LEU A 27 -17.88 -6.77 27.38
C LEU A 27 -19.14 -5.94 27.60
N ALA A 28 -19.85 -6.16 28.72
CA ALA A 28 -21.08 -5.45 29.04
C ALA A 28 -20.83 -3.95 29.26
N GLU A 29 -19.77 -3.60 29.99
CA GLU A 29 -19.34 -2.21 30.19
C GLU A 29 -18.93 -1.56 28.87
N ALA A 30 -18.14 -2.27 28.05
CA ALA A 30 -17.72 -1.81 26.72
C ALA A 30 -18.91 -1.53 25.80
N VAL A 31 -19.91 -2.41 25.77
CA VAL A 31 -21.14 -2.23 24.97
C VAL A 31 -21.99 -1.08 25.52
N ALA A 32 -22.09 -0.95 26.84
CA ALA A 32 -22.83 0.16 27.46
C ALA A 32 -22.22 1.51 27.09
N GLU A 33 -20.89 1.61 27.11
CA GLU A 33 -20.16 2.80 26.69
C GLU A 33 -20.37 3.12 25.22
N LEU A 34 -20.26 2.12 24.33
CA LEU A 34 -20.54 2.32 22.91
C LEU A 34 -21.96 2.82 22.66
N GLY A 35 -22.95 2.21 23.34
CA GLY A 35 -24.34 2.66 23.26
C GLY A 35 -24.50 4.12 23.69
N ARG A 36 -23.90 4.50 24.83
CA ARG A 36 -23.93 5.89 25.33
C ARG A 36 -23.35 6.89 24.32
N ARG A 37 -22.22 6.55 23.69
CA ARG A 37 -21.58 7.41 22.68
C ARG A 37 -22.39 7.53 21.39
N LEU A 38 -22.98 6.43 20.94
CA LEU A 38 -23.85 6.43 19.76
C LEU A 38 -25.13 7.24 20.00
N CYS A 39 -25.72 7.16 21.21
CA CYS A 39 -26.83 8.03 21.60
C CYS A 39 -26.41 9.50 21.60
N ALA A 40 -25.30 9.85 22.26
CA ALA A 40 -24.79 11.22 22.27
C ALA A 40 -24.50 11.77 20.86
N ALA A 41 -23.97 10.94 19.96
CA ALA A 41 -23.74 11.31 18.56
C ALA A 41 -25.04 11.49 17.76
N ALA A 42 -26.09 10.72 18.09
CA ALA A 42 -27.42 10.89 17.52
C ALA A 42 -28.12 12.17 18.01
N ASP A 43 -27.89 12.55 19.27
CA ASP A 43 -28.44 13.78 19.86
C ASP A 43 -27.75 15.05 19.32
N ALA A 44 -26.49 14.95 18.90
CA ALA A 44 -25.68 16.08 18.43
C ALA A 44 -25.83 16.43 16.94
N SER A 45 -26.55 15.64 16.13
CA SER A 45 -26.63 15.78 14.66
C SER A 45 -28.07 15.56 14.15
N PRO A 46 -28.52 16.22 13.06
CA PRO A 46 -29.93 16.14 12.66
C PRO A 46 -30.28 14.77 12.08
N THR A 47 -31.52 14.34 12.36
CA THR A 47 -32.21 13.17 11.78
C THR A 47 -31.87 12.96 10.29
N PRO A 48 -31.54 11.73 9.85
CA PRO A 48 -31.67 10.46 10.58
C PRO A 48 -30.48 10.09 11.49
N PRO A 49 -30.70 9.25 12.51
CA PRO A 49 -29.65 8.76 13.41
C PRO A 49 -28.51 8.06 12.64
N PRO A 50 -27.27 8.11 13.16
CA PRO A 50 -26.10 7.60 12.45
C PRO A 50 -26.29 6.13 12.10
N ALA A 51 -26.03 5.78 10.85
CA ALA A 51 -25.96 4.39 10.44
C ALA A 51 -24.60 3.84 10.88
N VAL A 52 -24.60 2.80 11.72
CA VAL A 52 -23.40 2.33 12.41
C VAL A 52 -22.95 1.00 11.85
N ARG A 53 -21.65 0.87 11.58
CA ARG A 53 -21.00 -0.43 11.36
C ARG A 53 -20.27 -0.87 12.62
N VAL A 54 -20.49 -2.10 13.04
CA VAL A 54 -19.69 -2.72 14.11
C VAL A 54 -18.45 -3.35 13.51
N THR A 55 -17.30 -3.14 14.14
CA THR A 55 -16.07 -3.88 13.87
C THR A 55 -15.53 -4.42 15.19
N ALA A 56 -15.04 -5.66 15.18
CA ALA A 56 -14.49 -6.23 16.40
C ALA A 56 -13.22 -7.07 16.21
N PHE A 57 -12.35 -7.04 17.23
CA PHE A 57 -11.22 -7.95 17.37
C PHE A 57 -11.26 -8.69 18.73
N PRO A 58 -11.14 -10.03 18.77
CA PRO A 58 -11.23 -10.93 17.64
C PRO A 58 -12.60 -10.84 16.95
N ARG A 59 -12.64 -11.24 15.67
CA ARG A 59 -13.86 -11.12 14.83
C ARG A 59 -15.06 -11.89 15.40
N SER A 60 -14.81 -12.90 16.22
CA SER A 60 -15.85 -13.66 16.95
C SER A 60 -16.70 -12.79 17.89
N LEU A 61 -16.22 -11.61 18.30
CA LEU A 61 -16.99 -10.67 19.12
C LEU A 61 -18.01 -9.83 18.32
N GLU A 62 -17.82 -9.71 17.00
CA GLU A 62 -18.57 -8.77 16.16
C GLU A 62 -20.09 -9.02 16.24
N GLY A 63 -20.52 -10.28 16.14
CA GLY A 63 -21.94 -10.65 16.22
C GLY A 63 -22.56 -10.32 17.57
N ARG A 64 -21.86 -10.64 18.67
CA ARG A 64 -22.34 -10.39 20.04
C ARG A 64 -22.47 -8.91 20.35
N VAL A 65 -21.51 -8.10 19.89
CA VAL A 65 -21.54 -6.65 20.06
C VAL A 65 -22.67 -6.04 19.22
N ALA A 66 -22.82 -6.48 17.96
CA ALA A 66 -23.88 -6.01 17.09
C ALA A 66 -25.27 -6.30 17.66
N GLU A 67 -25.51 -7.52 18.14
CA GLU A 67 -26.78 -7.89 18.79
C GLU A 67 -27.06 -7.02 20.01
N ALA A 68 -26.06 -6.83 20.88
CA ALA A 68 -26.21 -6.05 22.10
C ALA A 68 -26.40 -4.54 21.85
N LEU A 69 -25.82 -3.98 20.79
CA LEU A 69 -26.06 -2.59 20.37
C LEU A 69 -27.42 -2.43 19.68
N ALA A 70 -27.85 -3.39 18.86
CA ALA A 70 -29.17 -3.39 18.24
C ALA A 70 -30.30 -3.42 19.28
N ALA A 71 -30.14 -4.22 20.33
CA ALA A 71 -31.06 -4.26 21.47
C ALA A 71 -31.17 -2.92 22.22
N ARG A 72 -30.20 -2.02 22.05
CA ARG A 72 -30.15 -0.66 22.62
C ARG A 72 -30.61 0.42 21.62
N GLY A 73 -31.14 0.03 20.46
CA GLY A 73 -31.70 0.93 19.46
C GLY A 73 -30.69 1.48 18.44
N ALA A 74 -29.48 0.93 18.35
CA ALA A 74 -28.50 1.38 17.34
C ALA A 74 -28.95 1.00 15.91
N ASN A 75 -28.86 1.96 14.98
CA ASN A 75 -29.16 1.76 13.56
C ASN A 75 -27.99 1.06 12.84
N LEU A 76 -27.94 -0.27 12.89
CA LEU A 76 -26.82 -1.03 12.33
C LEU A 76 -26.96 -1.23 10.81
N LYS A 77 -25.92 -0.84 10.05
CA LYS A 77 -25.83 -1.08 8.60
C LYS A 77 -24.45 -1.60 8.19
N ARG A 78 -24.44 -2.64 7.34
CA ARG A 78 -23.19 -3.17 6.76
C ARG A 78 -22.60 -2.24 5.70
N SER A 79 -23.45 -1.59 4.90
CA SER A 79 -23.08 -0.62 3.86
C SER A 79 -23.83 0.70 4.07
N GLY A 80 -23.26 1.82 3.59
CA GLY A 80 -23.86 3.14 3.79
C GLY A 80 -23.88 3.62 5.24
N HIS A 81 -22.93 3.15 6.07
CA HIS A 81 -22.75 3.63 7.44
C HIS A 81 -22.04 4.98 7.46
N THR A 82 -22.40 5.81 8.43
CA THR A 82 -21.81 7.13 8.70
C THR A 82 -20.86 7.11 9.89
N ALA A 83 -20.96 6.07 10.73
CA ALA A 83 -20.08 5.85 11.88
C ALA A 83 -19.64 4.37 11.99
N ILE A 84 -18.50 4.16 12.63
CA ILE A 84 -17.94 2.86 12.98
C ILE A 84 -17.86 2.78 14.50
N ALA A 85 -18.50 1.76 15.08
CA ALA A 85 -18.34 1.37 16.47
C ALA A 85 -17.37 0.19 16.54
N SER A 86 -16.29 0.38 17.28
CA SER A 86 -15.17 -0.55 17.33
C SER A 86 -15.02 -1.14 18.72
N VAL A 87 -14.78 -2.46 18.80
CA VAL A 87 -14.44 -3.15 20.04
C VAL A 87 -13.23 -4.04 19.81
N ALA A 88 -12.21 -3.97 20.67
CA ALA A 88 -11.18 -4.98 20.69
C ALA A 88 -10.93 -5.54 22.08
N TYR A 89 -10.78 -6.85 22.18
CA TYR A 89 -10.26 -7.52 23.36
C TYR A 89 -8.74 -7.67 23.23
N VAL A 90 -8.00 -6.88 23.99
CA VAL A 90 -6.54 -6.83 24.04
C VAL A 90 -6.08 -6.65 25.49
N TYR A 91 -4.97 -7.28 25.88
CA TYR A 91 -4.45 -7.22 27.26
C TYR A 91 -5.47 -7.53 28.36
N GLY A 92 -6.33 -8.52 28.14
CA GLY A 92 -7.33 -8.92 29.13
C GLY A 92 -8.42 -7.88 29.37
N ALA A 93 -8.62 -6.93 28.46
CA ALA A 93 -9.63 -5.89 28.58
C ALA A 93 -10.29 -5.58 27.23
N PHE A 94 -11.49 -5.01 27.30
CA PHE A 94 -12.25 -4.54 26.16
C PHE A 94 -11.96 -3.07 25.94
N CYS A 95 -11.28 -2.75 24.84
CA CYS A 95 -11.07 -1.41 24.38
C CYS A 95 -12.16 -1.04 23.36
N VAL A 96 -12.69 0.17 23.41
CA VAL A 96 -13.76 0.63 22.50
C VAL A 96 -13.46 1.99 21.90
N GLY A 97 -14.12 2.29 20.79
CA GLY A 97 -14.09 3.60 20.14
C GLY A 97 -15.27 3.78 19.20
N VAL A 98 -15.65 5.03 18.97
CA VAL A 98 -16.63 5.41 17.94
C VAL A 98 -15.99 6.47 17.09
N ALA A 99 -16.00 6.27 15.78
CA ALA A 99 -15.48 7.25 14.83
C ALA A 99 -16.47 7.44 13.69
N THR A 100 -16.63 8.69 13.26
CA THR A 100 -17.31 9.02 12.01
C THR A 100 -16.47 8.57 10.82
N ARG A 101 -17.10 8.46 9.65
CA ARG A 101 -16.39 8.11 8.41
C ARG A 101 -15.25 9.09 8.09
N GLU A 102 -15.41 10.37 8.45
CA GLU A 102 -14.39 11.41 8.26
C GLU A 102 -13.22 11.25 9.23
N GLU A 103 -13.49 10.96 10.51
CA GLU A 103 -12.46 10.66 11.51
C GLU A 103 -11.69 9.39 11.18
N CYS A 104 -12.35 8.35 10.63
CA CYS A 104 -11.65 7.16 10.12
C CYS A 104 -10.69 7.48 8.97
N CYS A 105 -10.97 8.53 8.19
CA CYS A 105 -10.08 9.00 7.13
C CYS A 105 -8.96 9.90 7.67
N PHE A 106 -9.18 10.66 8.75
CA PHE A 106 -8.23 11.64 9.29
C PHE A 106 -7.28 11.06 10.36
N SER A 107 -7.76 10.17 11.23
CA SER A 107 -6.97 9.58 12.33
C SER A 107 -5.88 8.60 11.89
N LEU A 108 -5.91 8.15 10.63
CA LEU A 108 -4.81 7.42 9.98
C LEU A 108 -3.67 8.35 9.49
N TRP A 109 -3.86 9.66 9.58
CA TRP A 109 -2.94 10.71 9.12
C TRP A 109 -2.73 11.69 10.27
N GLY A 110 -1.90 11.30 11.23
CA GLY A 110 -1.60 12.10 12.41
C GLY A 110 -1.27 13.55 12.07
N GLU A 111 -1.81 14.45 12.90
CA GLU A 111 -1.53 15.88 12.92
C GLU A 111 -0.02 16.15 12.84
N LYS A 112 0.41 16.82 11.77
CA LYS A 112 1.49 17.80 11.89
C LYS A 112 0.84 19.17 11.89
N ALA A 113 0.50 19.64 13.08
CA ALA A 113 0.30 21.06 13.32
C ALA A 113 1.60 21.78 12.92
N ASN A 114 1.59 22.38 11.74
CA ASN A 114 2.69 23.20 11.25
C ASN A 114 2.56 24.57 11.94
N THR A 115 3.24 24.74 13.07
CA THR A 115 3.56 26.05 13.62
C THR A 115 4.54 26.73 12.68
N ARG A 116 4.05 27.24 11.54
CA ARG A 116 4.80 28.20 10.75
C ARG A 116 4.71 29.54 11.43
N GLY A 117 5.82 29.85 12.09
CA GLY A 117 6.16 31.15 12.61
C GLY A 117 5.99 32.26 11.57
N GLU A 118 5.72 33.41 12.16
CA GLU A 118 5.72 34.76 11.63
C GLU A 118 6.70 34.95 10.45
N LYS A 119 6.16 35.33 9.30
CA LYS A 119 6.97 35.95 8.24
C LYS A 119 7.21 37.40 8.63
N GLY A 120 8.41 37.67 9.14
CA GLY A 120 9.02 38.99 9.08
C GLY A 120 9.31 39.34 7.62
N ALA A 121 8.88 40.54 7.23
CA ALA A 121 9.13 41.13 5.93
C ALA A 121 10.58 41.66 5.85
N GLY A 122 11.26 41.32 4.76
CA GLY A 122 12.45 41.98 4.22
C GLY A 122 12.54 41.52 2.76
N GLY A 123 12.67 42.37 1.75
CA GLY A 123 13.31 43.69 1.71
C GLY A 123 14.58 43.58 0.88
N ASP A 124 14.42 43.66 -0.44
CA ASP A 124 15.28 44.24 -1.50
C ASP A 124 16.77 43.89 -1.70
N SER A 125 17.16 44.17 -2.97
CA SER A 125 18.48 44.27 -3.64
C SER A 125 19.07 42.96 -4.19
N GLU A 126 19.22 42.76 -5.51
CA GLU A 126 19.91 43.48 -6.62
C GLU A 126 21.34 42.96 -6.90
N ASP A 127 21.59 42.84 -8.22
CA ASP A 127 22.86 42.77 -8.96
C ASP A 127 23.73 41.49 -8.92
N ALA A 128 24.50 41.12 -9.95
CA ALA A 128 24.53 41.31 -11.41
C ALA A 128 25.79 40.55 -11.93
N VAL A 129 25.78 40.16 -13.22
CA VAL A 129 26.96 39.84 -14.09
C VAL A 129 27.77 38.56 -13.74
N GLY A 130 28.20 37.67 -14.63
CA GLY A 130 28.22 37.55 -16.09
C GLY A 130 29.28 36.48 -16.47
N GLY A 131 29.33 36.06 -17.74
CA GLY A 131 30.52 35.39 -18.31
C GLY A 131 30.25 34.05 -19.01
N ALA A 132 30.37 34.07 -20.34
CA ALA A 132 30.26 32.95 -21.27
C ALA A 132 31.53 32.10 -21.39
N SER A 133 31.42 30.86 -21.91
CA SER A 133 32.27 30.37 -23.02
C SER A 133 31.80 28.99 -23.52
N ALA A 134 31.81 28.83 -24.84
CA ALA A 134 31.53 27.62 -25.61
C ALA A 134 32.80 26.78 -25.90
N CYS A 135 32.60 25.55 -26.43
CA CYS A 135 33.40 24.76 -27.42
C CYS A 135 32.88 23.29 -27.35
N GLU A 136 32.12 22.73 -28.31
CA GLU A 136 32.53 22.01 -29.55
C GLU A 136 33.65 20.97 -29.34
N GLY A 137 33.65 19.72 -29.84
CA GLY A 137 32.82 18.95 -30.79
C GLY A 137 33.47 17.58 -31.11
N SER A 138 32.93 16.86 -32.11
CA SER A 138 33.39 15.60 -32.79
C SER A 138 32.92 14.25 -32.19
N ARG A 139 32.09 13.39 -32.82
CA ARG A 139 32.05 12.68 -34.14
C ARG A 139 32.98 11.47 -34.30
N GLY A 140 32.39 10.34 -34.74
CA GLY A 140 32.98 9.12 -35.33
C GLY A 140 32.12 7.88 -35.02
N THR A 141 31.13 7.45 -35.82
CA THR A 141 31.14 6.58 -37.04
C THR A 141 31.91 5.25 -36.94
N GLY A 142 31.18 4.14 -37.09
CA GLY A 142 31.72 2.80 -37.37
C GLY A 142 30.63 1.71 -37.45
N ARG A 143 30.27 1.33 -38.68
CA ARG A 143 29.57 0.09 -39.12
C ARG A 143 30.55 -1.11 -38.93
N SER A 144 30.21 -2.39 -38.83
CA SER A 144 29.34 -3.24 -39.67
C SER A 144 29.41 -4.71 -39.16
N ASP A 145 28.32 -5.47 -39.36
CA ASP A 145 28.20 -6.88 -39.82
C ASP A 145 28.90 -8.02 -39.00
N ASP A 146 28.44 -9.28 -38.87
CA ASP A 146 27.38 -10.09 -39.46
C ASP A 146 27.24 -11.43 -38.68
N ALA A 147 26.25 -12.25 -39.07
CA ALA A 147 26.18 -13.73 -38.98
C ALA A 147 25.42 -14.44 -37.81
N ALA A 148 24.15 -14.75 -38.10
CA ALA A 148 23.53 -16.08 -38.21
C ALA A 148 24.01 -17.27 -37.34
N GLY A 149 23.04 -17.95 -36.72
CA GLY A 149 23.18 -19.30 -36.17
C GLY A 149 21.83 -19.85 -35.71
N GLU A 150 21.37 -20.90 -36.37
CA GLU A 150 20.03 -21.49 -36.41
C GLU A 150 19.89 -22.69 -35.46
N ALA A 151 18.62 -23.01 -35.11
CA ALA A 151 18.06 -24.30 -34.70
C ALA A 151 18.50 -25.00 -33.38
N ALA A 152 17.52 -25.30 -32.53
CA ALA A 152 17.09 -26.70 -32.31
C ALA A 152 15.89 -26.77 -31.33
N GLU A 153 14.74 -27.18 -31.87
CA GLU A 153 13.61 -27.72 -31.14
C GLU A 153 14.00 -29.03 -30.44
N THR A 154 13.49 -29.26 -29.23
CA THR A 154 13.14 -30.61 -28.75
C THR A 154 11.87 -30.51 -27.93
N GLY A 155 10.81 -31.13 -28.45
CA GLY A 155 9.54 -31.30 -27.76
C GLY A 155 9.62 -32.39 -26.69
N VAL A 156 8.71 -32.32 -25.73
CA VAL A 156 8.21 -33.49 -25.00
C VAL A 156 6.70 -33.35 -24.89
N GLU A 157 6.04 -34.41 -25.31
CA GLU A 157 4.61 -34.61 -25.44
C GLU A 157 3.86 -34.72 -24.10
N GLY A 158 2.56 -34.43 -24.16
CA GLY A 158 1.53 -35.26 -23.53
C GLY A 158 1.14 -34.94 -22.09
N LEU A 159 -0.08 -34.41 -21.89
CA LEU A 159 -1.21 -35.26 -21.52
C LEU A 159 -2.53 -34.46 -21.60
N HIS A 160 -3.39 -34.90 -22.52
CA HIS A 160 -4.82 -34.60 -22.56
C HIS A 160 -5.54 -35.51 -21.55
N LEU A 161 -6.34 -34.95 -20.66
CA LEU A 161 -7.50 -35.62 -20.07
C LEU A 161 -8.62 -34.60 -19.92
N GLY A 162 -9.60 -34.70 -20.81
CA GLY A 162 -10.87 -34.00 -20.70
C GLY A 162 -11.82 -34.71 -19.74
N ALA A 163 -12.67 -33.92 -19.10
CA ALA A 163 -13.97 -34.36 -18.62
C ALA A 163 -14.92 -33.16 -18.70
N GLU A 164 -15.87 -33.22 -19.62
CA GLU A 164 -17.01 -32.32 -19.72
C GLU A 164 -17.99 -32.56 -18.56
N THR A 165 -18.65 -31.49 -18.10
CA THR A 165 -20.13 -31.43 -17.96
C THR A 165 -20.59 -30.02 -17.59
N ARG A 166 -21.22 -29.37 -18.58
CA ARG A 166 -22.51 -28.63 -18.59
C ARG A 166 -22.90 -27.61 -17.49
N ASP A 167 -23.09 -26.39 -18.01
CA ASP A 167 -24.28 -25.50 -17.96
C ASP A 167 -24.56 -24.55 -16.77
N GLY A 168 -24.84 -23.29 -17.15
CA GLY A 168 -25.38 -22.19 -16.35
C GLY A 168 -24.48 -20.93 -16.43
N ASP A 169 -24.30 -20.32 -17.60
CA ASP A 169 -25.06 -19.16 -18.11
C ASP A 169 -25.17 -17.99 -17.11
N GLU A 170 -24.42 -16.92 -17.37
CA GLU A 170 -24.93 -15.54 -17.37
C GLU A 170 -23.89 -14.65 -18.06
N THR A 171 -24.29 -14.21 -19.25
CA THR A 171 -23.58 -13.28 -20.13
C THR A 171 -23.95 -11.85 -19.75
N GLU A 172 -23.00 -10.93 -19.70
CA GLU A 172 -23.31 -9.52 -19.98
C GLU A 172 -22.14 -8.82 -20.67
N SER A 173 -22.47 -8.26 -21.83
CA SER A 173 -21.61 -7.80 -22.89
C SER A 173 -21.07 -6.39 -22.69
N ALA A 174 -19.82 -6.19 -23.11
CA ALA A 174 -19.29 -4.87 -23.42
C ALA A 174 -19.83 -4.39 -24.78
N ALA A 175 -20.54 -3.25 -24.77
CA ALA A 175 -20.51 -2.16 -25.76
C ALA A 175 -21.79 -1.32 -25.59
N ASP A 176 -21.67 -0.03 -25.31
CA ASP A 176 -21.86 1.02 -26.32
C ASP A 176 -21.91 2.42 -25.65
N GLY A 177 -21.56 3.46 -26.40
CA GLY A 177 -21.96 4.84 -26.06
C GLY A 177 -20.86 5.81 -25.63
N ALA A 178 -19.93 6.10 -26.54
CA ALA A 178 -19.19 7.35 -26.50
C ALA A 178 -20.10 8.57 -26.81
N ALA A 179 -19.74 9.69 -26.20
CA ALA A 179 -20.04 11.07 -26.59
C ALA A 179 -21.42 11.66 -26.26
N ARG A 180 -21.42 12.58 -25.28
CA ARG A 180 -22.00 13.93 -25.41
C ARG A 180 -21.30 14.88 -24.42
N ARG A 181 -20.41 15.74 -24.93
CA ARG A 181 -19.95 16.95 -24.24
C ARG A 181 -20.95 18.07 -24.55
N ARG A 182 -21.37 18.81 -23.52
CA ARG A 182 -21.65 20.25 -23.64
C ARG A 182 -21.06 20.96 -22.42
N ALA A 183 -20.45 22.09 -22.73
CA ALA A 183 -19.71 22.96 -21.83
C ALA A 183 -20.62 23.62 -20.80
N ASP A 184 -20.12 23.77 -19.59
CA ASP A 184 -20.35 24.99 -18.83
C ASP A 184 -19.08 25.36 -18.06
N GLY A 185 -18.78 26.66 -18.06
CA GLY A 185 -17.57 27.23 -17.52
C GLY A 185 -17.66 27.38 -16.01
N GLY A 186 -16.72 26.75 -15.31
CA GLY A 186 -16.47 26.99 -13.90
C GLY A 186 -15.04 26.56 -13.60
N SER A 187 -14.20 27.51 -13.20
CA SER A 187 -12.85 27.27 -12.70
C SER A 187 -12.94 26.39 -11.46
N ALA A 188 -12.78 25.08 -11.64
CA ALA A 188 -12.58 24.13 -10.56
C ALA A 188 -11.07 23.88 -10.48
N ALA A 189 -10.50 24.16 -9.30
CA ALA A 189 -9.14 23.79 -8.93
C ALA A 189 -8.88 22.34 -9.34
N ALA A 190 -7.69 22.08 -9.88
CA ALA A 190 -7.25 20.78 -10.34
C ALA A 190 -7.50 19.72 -9.25
N ASP A 191 -8.53 18.91 -9.47
CA ASP A 191 -8.85 17.72 -8.69
C ASP A 191 -7.66 16.76 -8.82
N GLU A 192 -6.85 16.65 -7.77
CA GLU A 192 -5.72 15.73 -7.68
C GLU A 192 -6.24 14.29 -7.77
N SER A 193 -6.28 13.77 -9.01
CA SER A 193 -6.74 12.41 -9.27
C SER A 193 -5.98 11.41 -8.39
N PRO A 194 -6.68 10.41 -7.84
CA PRO A 194 -6.25 9.73 -6.63
C PRO A 194 -5.01 8.89 -6.88
N VAL A 195 -3.96 9.15 -6.10
CA VAL A 195 -2.88 8.19 -5.87
C VAL A 195 -3.52 6.82 -5.62
N CYS A 196 -3.15 5.81 -6.42
CA CYS A 196 -3.72 4.47 -6.37
C CYS A 196 -3.91 3.98 -4.93
N ARG A 197 -5.06 3.33 -4.63
CA ARG A 197 -5.39 2.80 -3.28
C ARG A 197 -4.28 1.93 -2.67
N ALA A 198 -3.44 1.30 -3.50
CA ALA A 198 -2.27 0.55 -3.05
C ALA A 198 -1.32 1.38 -2.16
N ALA A 199 -1.22 2.70 -2.37
CA ALA A 199 -0.40 3.61 -1.56
C ALA A 199 -0.81 3.63 -0.08
N HIS A 200 -2.05 3.29 0.27
CA HIS A 200 -2.47 3.19 1.66
C HIS A 200 -1.72 2.09 2.43
N LYS A 201 -1.27 1.02 1.74
CA LYS A 201 -0.52 -0.07 2.38
C LYS A 201 0.84 0.39 2.90
N ILE A 202 1.63 1.06 2.05
CA ILE A 202 2.95 1.56 2.46
C ILE A 202 2.84 2.71 3.47
N ARG A 203 1.81 3.57 3.33
CA ARG A 203 1.52 4.61 4.33
C ARG A 203 1.19 4.01 5.69
N GLU A 204 0.42 2.93 5.73
CA GLU A 204 0.12 2.22 6.97
C GLU A 204 1.39 1.63 7.60
N VAL A 205 2.26 1.00 6.81
CA VAL A 205 3.53 0.46 7.29
C VAL A 205 4.40 1.57 7.89
N ALA A 206 4.49 2.72 7.22
CA ALA A 206 5.24 3.87 7.73
C ALA A 206 4.61 4.47 8.99
N ALA A 207 3.29 4.63 9.03
CA ALA A 207 2.57 5.10 10.22
C ALA A 207 2.73 4.17 11.43
N ARG A 208 2.98 2.88 11.18
CA ARG A 208 3.30 1.87 12.20
C ARG A 208 4.79 1.81 12.57
N GLU A 209 5.63 2.68 11.98
CA GLU A 209 7.08 2.72 12.22
C GLU A 209 7.77 1.39 11.92
N LEU A 210 7.21 0.62 10.97
CA LEU A 210 7.76 -0.68 10.53
C LEU A 210 8.81 -0.55 9.43
N LEU A 211 8.99 0.67 8.92
CA LEU A 211 10.11 1.05 8.06
C LEU A 211 10.99 2.06 8.78
N ARG A 212 12.29 1.82 8.78
CA ARG A 212 13.28 2.84 9.11
C ARG A 212 13.12 4.03 8.17
N PRO A 213 13.36 5.26 8.66
CA PRO A 213 13.24 6.47 7.88
C PRO A 213 14.02 6.38 6.56
N LEU A 214 13.34 6.73 5.47
CA LEU A 214 13.95 6.95 4.17
C LEU A 214 14.29 8.43 4.04
N GLY A 215 15.28 8.76 3.22
CA GLY A 215 15.67 10.16 3.01
C GLY A 215 16.59 10.34 1.82
N ALA A 216 17.25 11.51 1.78
CA ALA A 216 18.01 11.99 0.62
C ALA A 216 19.25 11.15 0.25
N SER A 217 19.56 10.09 0.99
CA SER A 217 20.60 9.10 0.68
C SER A 217 20.05 7.71 0.39
N SER A 218 18.71 7.53 0.44
CA SER A 218 18.06 6.23 0.28
C SER A 218 17.78 5.93 -1.19
N THR A 219 18.14 4.73 -1.62
CA THR A 219 17.73 4.15 -2.90
C THR A 219 16.71 3.05 -2.66
N ALA A 220 15.57 3.12 -3.36
CA ALA A 220 14.52 2.11 -3.29
C ALA A 220 14.30 1.41 -4.64
N ILE A 221 14.04 0.10 -4.62
CA ILE A 221 13.59 -0.68 -5.76
C ILE A 221 12.12 -1.05 -5.55
N ASP A 222 11.24 -0.61 -6.45
CA ASP A 222 9.80 -0.88 -6.42
C ASP A 222 9.42 -1.80 -7.59
N VAL A 223 9.14 -3.08 -7.28
CA VAL A 223 8.80 -4.11 -8.27
C VAL A 223 7.29 -4.29 -8.35
N GLY A 224 6.75 -4.26 -9.57
CA GLY A 224 5.31 -4.17 -9.77
C GLY A 224 4.80 -2.76 -9.51
N ALA A 225 5.59 -1.78 -9.94
CA ALA A 225 5.39 -0.39 -9.58
C ALA A 225 4.11 0.22 -10.15
N ALA A 226 3.60 -0.24 -11.30
CA ALA A 226 2.46 0.41 -11.94
C ALA A 226 1.15 0.20 -11.15
N PRO A 227 0.29 1.23 -11.01
CA PRO A 227 0.37 2.56 -11.62
C PRO A 227 1.18 3.60 -10.81
N GLY A 228 1.90 3.22 -9.76
CA GLY A 228 2.87 4.10 -9.09
C GLY A 228 2.52 4.52 -7.67
N GLY A 229 1.58 3.87 -7.00
CA GLY A 229 1.16 4.26 -5.64
C GLY A 229 2.30 4.20 -4.61
N TRP A 230 3.11 3.14 -4.65
CA TRP A 230 4.27 2.99 -3.75
C TRP A 230 5.44 3.85 -4.24
N THR A 231 5.73 3.84 -5.54
CA THR A 231 6.72 4.74 -6.16
C THR A 231 6.52 6.21 -5.77
N SER A 232 5.31 6.76 -5.88
CA SER A 232 5.01 8.15 -5.47
C SER A 232 5.29 8.38 -4.00
N TYR A 233 4.86 7.45 -3.12
CA TYR A 233 5.11 7.55 -1.69
C TYR A 233 6.61 7.58 -1.38
N LEU A 234 7.41 6.72 -2.01
CA LEU A 234 8.86 6.66 -1.81
C LEU A 234 9.55 7.94 -2.26
N ALA A 235 9.12 8.51 -3.39
CA ALA A 235 9.62 9.80 -3.86
C ALA A 235 9.24 10.94 -2.90
N ASP A 236 7.99 10.97 -2.42
CA ASP A 236 7.52 11.96 -1.43
C ASP A 236 8.20 11.81 -0.06
N ALA A 237 8.60 10.59 0.30
CA ALA A 237 9.39 10.31 1.49
C ALA A 237 10.85 10.79 1.38
N GLY A 238 11.25 11.31 0.21
CA GLY A 238 12.56 11.94 0.01
C GLY A 238 13.66 10.98 -0.40
N CYS A 239 13.35 9.76 -0.89
CA CYS A 239 14.36 8.88 -1.49
C CYS A 239 15.15 9.61 -2.57
N ALA A 240 16.47 9.45 -2.54
CA ALA A 240 17.38 9.99 -3.56
C ALA A 240 17.05 9.41 -4.95
N GLU A 241 16.74 8.11 -4.98
CA GLU A 241 16.38 7.39 -6.18
C GLU A 241 15.31 6.33 -5.88
N VAL A 242 14.31 6.25 -6.76
CA VAL A 242 13.29 5.19 -6.77
C VAL A 242 13.35 4.51 -8.13
N ILE A 243 13.84 3.28 -8.16
CA ILE A 243 13.90 2.43 -9.35
C ILE A 243 12.56 1.68 -9.43
N ALA A 244 11.64 2.21 -10.23
CA ALA A 244 10.31 1.66 -10.42
C ALA A 244 10.33 0.70 -11.60
N ILE A 245 9.98 -0.57 -11.38
CA ILE A 245 10.10 -1.63 -12.38
C ILE A 245 8.72 -2.24 -12.64
N ASP A 246 8.18 -2.00 -13.82
CA ASP A 246 6.90 -2.55 -14.26
C ASP A 246 6.73 -2.35 -15.78
N PRO A 247 6.26 -3.33 -16.56
CA PRO A 247 5.91 -3.13 -17.97
C PRO A 247 4.80 -2.09 -18.19
N GLY A 248 3.93 -1.90 -17.20
CA GLY A 248 2.83 -0.94 -17.20
C GLY A 248 3.28 0.50 -17.02
N GLU A 249 2.38 1.43 -17.32
CA GLU A 249 2.62 2.87 -17.23
C GLU A 249 2.49 3.38 -15.79
N LEU A 250 3.44 4.20 -15.35
CA LEU A 250 3.33 4.95 -14.09
C LEU A 250 2.47 6.19 -14.26
N ARG A 251 1.61 6.46 -13.28
CA ARG A 251 0.72 7.62 -13.21
C ARG A 251 1.01 8.39 -11.92
N LEU A 252 2.11 9.16 -11.93
CA LEU A 252 2.66 9.80 -10.73
C LEU A 252 2.14 11.24 -10.49
N GLY A 253 1.12 11.66 -11.24
CA GLY A 253 0.60 13.03 -11.23
C GLY A 253 1.40 13.97 -12.16
N GLN A 254 1.06 15.25 -12.13
CA GLN A 254 1.67 16.28 -12.99
C GLN A 254 2.99 16.83 -12.44
N VAL A 255 3.25 16.66 -11.14
CA VAL A 255 4.49 17.14 -10.51
C VAL A 255 5.65 16.24 -10.95
N PRO A 256 6.71 16.80 -11.56
CA PRO A 256 7.89 16.02 -11.93
C PRO A 256 8.54 15.37 -10.70
N ARG A 257 8.85 14.09 -10.81
CA ARG A 257 9.53 13.31 -9.76
C ARG A 257 10.90 12.86 -10.26
N PRO A 258 11.92 13.73 -10.25
CA PRO A 258 13.22 13.44 -10.88
C PRO A 258 13.97 12.26 -10.25
N ALA A 259 13.67 11.94 -8.98
CA ALA A 259 14.19 10.78 -8.28
C ALA A 259 13.67 9.43 -8.85
N VAL A 260 12.57 9.42 -9.58
CA VAL A 260 11.98 8.19 -10.11
C VAL A 260 12.62 7.81 -11.44
N LYS A 261 13.14 6.59 -11.52
CA LYS A 261 13.63 5.94 -12.74
C LYS A 261 12.71 4.77 -13.07
N HIS A 262 11.85 4.95 -14.07
CA HIS A 262 10.95 3.89 -14.53
C HIS A 262 11.65 2.99 -15.54
N MET A 263 11.80 1.71 -15.20
CA MET A 263 12.21 0.66 -16.12
C MET A 263 10.95 -0.07 -16.59
N ARG A 264 10.53 0.22 -17.83
CA ARG A 264 9.27 -0.30 -18.40
C ARG A 264 9.40 -1.74 -18.90
N MET A 265 9.70 -2.66 -17.99
CA MET A 265 9.98 -4.08 -18.23
C MET A 265 9.74 -4.91 -16.97
N LYS A 266 9.88 -6.23 -17.06
CA LYS A 266 9.83 -7.11 -15.88
C LYS A 266 11.16 -7.03 -15.11
N LEU A 267 11.13 -7.41 -13.83
CA LEU A 267 12.35 -7.41 -12.99
C LEU A 267 13.47 -8.26 -13.61
N GLN A 268 13.15 -9.45 -14.12
CA GLN A 268 14.15 -10.36 -14.68
C GLN A 268 14.92 -9.73 -15.84
N ASP A 269 14.24 -8.94 -16.67
CA ASP A 269 14.86 -8.21 -17.78
C ASP A 269 15.67 -7.00 -17.30
N ALA A 270 15.26 -6.39 -16.18
CA ALA A 270 15.95 -5.26 -15.57
C ALA A 270 17.23 -5.69 -14.81
N LEU A 271 17.28 -6.91 -14.27
CA LEU A 271 18.38 -7.39 -13.42
C LEU A 271 19.77 -7.24 -14.05
N PRO A 272 20.02 -7.62 -15.32
CA PRO A 272 21.32 -7.41 -15.95
C PRO A 272 21.75 -5.94 -15.98
N MET A 273 20.82 -5.03 -16.30
CA MET A 273 21.09 -3.60 -16.35
C MET A 273 21.36 -3.04 -14.95
N LEU A 274 20.61 -3.47 -13.95
CA LEU A 274 20.79 -3.06 -12.56
C LEU A 274 22.11 -3.57 -11.99
N ARG A 275 22.49 -4.82 -12.26
CA ARG A 275 23.77 -5.40 -11.84
C ARG A 275 24.97 -4.73 -12.51
N ALA A 276 24.78 -4.20 -13.73
CA ALA A 276 25.81 -3.45 -14.44
C ALA A 276 25.99 -2.01 -13.91
N ARG A 277 25.06 -1.49 -13.09
CA ARG A 277 25.20 -0.15 -12.50
C ARG A 277 26.28 -0.16 -11.41
N PRO A 278 27.36 0.60 -11.56
CA PRO A 278 28.37 0.70 -10.51
C PRO A 278 27.74 1.35 -9.26
N ASN A 279 28.06 0.80 -8.08
CA ASN A 279 27.64 1.30 -6.78
C ASN A 279 26.12 1.26 -6.52
N LEU A 280 25.32 0.53 -7.32
CA LEU A 280 23.93 0.30 -6.95
C LEU A 280 23.88 -0.62 -5.73
N ALA A 281 23.45 -0.07 -4.61
CA ALA A 281 23.15 -0.81 -3.39
C ALA A 281 21.90 -0.19 -2.76
N ALA A 282 20.75 -0.84 -2.93
CA ALA A 282 19.47 -0.32 -2.48
C ALA A 282 19.28 -0.50 -0.97
N ASP A 283 18.63 0.48 -0.35
CA ASP A 283 18.26 0.51 1.07
C ASP A 283 16.91 -0.16 1.33
N LEU A 284 16.05 -0.24 0.30
CA LEU A 284 14.71 -0.80 0.36
C LEU A 284 14.39 -1.56 -0.93
N TYR A 285 13.86 -2.77 -0.77
CA TYR A 285 13.16 -3.49 -1.83
C TYR A 285 11.68 -3.58 -1.46
N CYS A 286 10.79 -3.21 -2.38
CA CYS A 286 9.36 -3.32 -2.18
C CYS A 286 8.64 -4.01 -3.36
N CYS A 287 7.60 -4.78 -3.04
CA CYS A 287 6.81 -5.52 -4.03
C CYS A 287 5.35 -5.72 -3.59
N ASP A 288 4.41 -5.07 -4.28
CA ASP A 288 2.95 -5.22 -4.11
C ASP A 288 2.28 -5.96 -5.29
N MET A 289 3.06 -6.67 -6.10
CA MET A 289 2.53 -7.41 -7.24
C MET A 289 1.38 -8.34 -6.85
N ASN A 290 0.42 -8.47 -7.75
CA ASN A 290 -0.63 -9.47 -7.66
C ASN A 290 -0.10 -10.84 -8.14
N ALA A 291 0.77 -11.46 -7.34
CA ALA A 291 1.43 -12.72 -7.65
C ALA A 291 1.37 -13.69 -6.46
N GLU A 292 1.60 -14.97 -6.75
CA GLU A 292 1.76 -15.99 -5.72
C GLU A 292 2.97 -15.66 -4.82
N PRO A 293 2.91 -15.93 -3.49
CA PRO A 293 4.01 -15.66 -2.58
C PRO A 293 5.36 -16.24 -3.03
N SER A 294 5.35 -17.44 -3.62
CA SER A 294 6.57 -18.12 -4.09
C SER A 294 7.30 -17.32 -5.17
N MET A 295 6.56 -16.73 -6.10
CA MET A 295 7.08 -15.85 -7.14
C MET A 295 7.66 -14.56 -6.56
N VAL A 296 6.96 -13.92 -5.62
CA VAL A 296 7.43 -12.70 -4.94
C VAL A 296 8.78 -12.94 -4.26
N VAL A 297 8.92 -14.05 -3.53
CA VAL A 297 10.18 -14.38 -2.84
C VAL A 297 11.29 -14.74 -3.82
N SER A 298 11.01 -15.50 -4.88
CA SER A 298 12.04 -15.83 -5.87
C SER A 298 12.61 -14.59 -6.56
N LEU A 299 11.76 -13.63 -6.92
CA LEU A 299 12.19 -12.35 -7.50
C LEU A 299 13.04 -11.52 -6.54
N LEU A 300 12.66 -11.47 -5.27
CA LEU A 300 13.48 -10.84 -4.25
C LEU A 300 14.86 -11.51 -4.17
N LEU A 301 14.92 -12.84 -4.13
CA LEU A 301 16.20 -13.56 -4.02
C LEU A 301 17.12 -13.27 -5.21
N GLU A 302 16.59 -13.10 -6.41
CA GLU A 302 17.38 -12.68 -7.58
C GLU A 302 17.89 -11.23 -7.47
N ALA A 303 17.14 -10.38 -6.76
CA ALA A 303 17.49 -8.98 -6.51
C ALA A 303 18.40 -8.77 -5.29
N VAL A 304 18.60 -9.77 -4.42
CA VAL A 304 19.48 -9.68 -3.22
C VAL A 304 20.86 -9.07 -3.52
N PRO A 305 21.56 -9.42 -4.62
CA PRO A 305 22.86 -8.80 -4.93
C PRO A 305 22.82 -7.28 -5.17
N LEU A 306 21.64 -6.71 -5.39
CA LEU A 306 21.43 -5.26 -5.56
C LEU A 306 21.18 -4.53 -4.24
N LEU A 307 21.09 -5.25 -3.12
CA LEU A 307 20.69 -4.72 -1.82
C LEU A 307 21.90 -4.52 -0.90
N LYS A 308 21.86 -3.48 -0.07
CA LYS A 308 22.83 -3.31 1.02
C LYS A 308 22.63 -4.40 2.09
N PRO A 309 23.69 -4.79 2.81
CA PRO A 309 23.52 -5.49 4.10
C PRO A 309 22.58 -4.71 5.00
N GLY A 310 21.57 -5.40 5.53
CA GLY A 310 20.54 -4.78 6.36
C GLY A 310 19.46 -4.02 5.60
N ALA A 311 19.41 -4.04 4.26
CA ALA A 311 18.33 -3.42 3.49
C ALA A 311 16.94 -3.87 3.96
N GLN A 312 15.97 -2.96 3.88
CA GLN A 312 14.59 -3.22 4.29
C GLN A 312 13.83 -3.94 3.18
N LEU A 313 12.90 -4.80 3.58
CA LEU A 313 12.04 -5.54 2.67
C LEU A 313 10.57 -5.22 2.98
N LEU A 314 9.85 -4.68 2.00
CA LEU A 314 8.42 -4.44 2.09
C LEU A 314 7.69 -5.29 1.05
N LEU A 315 7.13 -6.41 1.49
CA LEU A 315 6.45 -7.38 0.62
C LEU A 315 4.98 -7.50 0.98
N THR A 316 4.14 -7.79 -0.01
CA THR A 316 2.80 -8.31 0.23
C THR A 316 2.65 -9.71 -0.34
N PHE A 317 1.94 -10.57 0.38
CA PHE A 317 1.58 -11.91 -0.08
C PHE A 317 0.09 -11.94 -0.40
N LYS A 318 -0.26 -12.34 -1.63
CA LYS A 318 -1.65 -12.51 -2.03
C LYS A 318 -2.10 -13.93 -1.77
N ASN A 319 -3.25 -14.08 -1.14
CA ASN A 319 -3.85 -15.39 -0.99
C ASN A 319 -4.55 -15.80 -2.29
N VAL A 320 -3.92 -16.69 -3.03
CA VAL A 320 -4.46 -17.32 -4.25
C VAL A 320 -5.09 -18.70 -3.97
N PHE A 321 -5.05 -19.17 -2.73
CA PHE A 321 -5.51 -20.51 -2.35
C PHE A 321 -6.94 -20.48 -1.79
N PRO A 322 -7.79 -21.46 -2.18
CA PRO A 322 -9.17 -21.52 -1.71
C PRO A 322 -9.27 -21.98 -0.24
N LYS A 323 -8.32 -22.81 0.22
CA LYS A 323 -8.31 -23.37 1.57
C LYS A 323 -7.29 -22.63 2.43
N LYS A 324 -7.70 -22.24 3.64
CA LYS A 324 -6.82 -21.56 4.62
C LYS A 324 -5.54 -22.34 4.93
N ALA A 325 -5.64 -23.67 5.08
CA ALA A 325 -4.46 -24.50 5.37
C ALA A 325 -3.41 -24.46 4.26
N ALA A 326 -3.84 -24.45 2.99
CA ALA A 326 -2.93 -24.32 1.85
C ALA A 326 -2.27 -22.93 1.81
N TRP A 327 -3.05 -21.88 2.09
CA TRP A 327 -2.53 -20.52 2.25
C TRP A 327 -1.48 -20.42 3.36
N ASP A 328 -1.78 -20.94 4.56
CA ASP A 328 -0.86 -20.89 5.69
C ASP A 328 0.43 -21.64 5.36
N ALA A 329 0.33 -22.85 4.79
CA ALA A 329 1.50 -23.62 4.37
C ALA A 329 2.36 -22.89 3.32
N ALA A 330 1.74 -22.30 2.30
CA ALA A 330 2.45 -21.54 1.27
C ALA A 330 3.13 -20.29 1.84
N ARG A 331 2.43 -19.53 2.70
CA ARG A 331 2.98 -18.37 3.41
C ARG A 331 4.17 -18.79 4.28
N ASP A 332 4.02 -19.83 5.08
CA ASP A 332 5.03 -20.26 6.05
C ASP A 332 6.28 -20.80 5.36
N ALA A 333 6.13 -21.50 4.24
CA ALA A 333 7.25 -21.89 3.39
C ALA A 333 8.05 -20.69 2.85
N GLN A 334 7.35 -19.62 2.46
CA GLN A 334 8.00 -18.39 2.00
C GLN A 334 8.67 -17.61 3.13
N LEU A 335 8.04 -17.54 4.30
CA LEU A 335 8.66 -16.94 5.50
C LEU A 335 9.92 -17.70 5.92
N ALA A 336 9.96 -19.03 5.78
CA ALA A 336 11.16 -19.81 6.04
C ALA A 336 12.30 -19.48 5.07
N ARG A 337 12.01 -19.31 3.76
CA ARG A 337 13.00 -18.87 2.76
C ARG A 337 13.54 -17.47 3.08
N LEU A 338 12.67 -16.54 3.48
CA LEU A 338 13.07 -15.19 3.86
C LEU A 338 13.96 -15.18 5.12
N ARG A 339 13.63 -16.00 6.13
CA ARG A 339 14.46 -16.15 7.34
C ARG A 339 15.84 -16.68 7.00
N ALA A 340 15.93 -17.75 6.21
CA ALA A 340 17.22 -18.31 5.80
C ALA A 340 18.12 -17.31 5.07
N MET A 341 17.53 -16.41 4.27
CA MET A 341 18.26 -15.31 3.63
C MET A 341 18.66 -14.21 4.62
N ALA A 342 17.81 -13.88 5.59
CA ALA A 342 18.06 -12.85 6.59
C ALA A 342 19.06 -13.29 7.70
N ASP A 343 19.15 -14.59 7.99
CA ASP A 343 19.98 -15.19 9.05
C ASP A 343 21.51 -15.12 8.77
N GLY A 344 21.93 -14.42 7.71
CA GLY A 344 23.33 -14.01 7.45
C GLY A 344 23.66 -12.56 7.84
N VAL A 345 22.70 -11.82 8.40
CA VAL A 345 22.85 -10.43 8.86
C VAL A 345 22.64 -10.39 10.38
N THR A 346 23.62 -10.90 11.14
CA THR A 346 23.74 -10.65 12.60
C THR A 346 24.36 -9.29 12.86
#